data_AF-A0A519P9R8-F1
#
_entry.id   AF-A0A519P9R8-F1
#
_cell.length_a   1.000
_cell.length_b   1.000
_cell.length_c   1.000
_cell.angle_alpha   90.00
_cell.angle_beta   90.00
_cell.angle_gamma   90.00
#
_symmetry.space_group_name_H-M   'P 1'
#
loop_
_entity.id
_entity.type
_entity.pdbx_description
1 polymer ?
#
loop_
_entity_poly.entity_id
_entity_poly.type
_entity_poly.pdbx_seq_one_letter_code
_entity_poly.pdbx_strand_id
1 'polypeptide(L)'
;MLLSSDVWVSALIRRAEIGGGFATVARKGDARAGTVIVKVFDTSNRRARLYSEAFGPDGERLWMQPVESEFESELDAYLQRQ
;
A
#
# COMPACT_ATOMS: atom_id res chain seq x y z
N MET A 1 13.03 12.38 -6.93
CA MET A 1 14.05 11.36 -6.58
C MET A 1 13.40 9.99 -6.70
N LEU A 2 13.90 9.10 -7.56
CA LEU A 2 13.45 7.70 -7.56
C LEU A 2 14.05 7.01 -6.33
N LEU A 3 13.19 6.47 -5.47
CA LEU A 3 13.58 5.64 -4.34
C LEU A 3 13.33 4.17 -4.71
N SER A 4 14.21 3.27 -4.28
CA SER A 4 13.94 1.84 -4.37
C SER A 4 12.73 1.47 -3.51
N SER A 5 11.98 0.47 -3.95
CA SER A 5 10.74 0.05 -3.29
C SER A 5 10.97 -0.35 -1.83
N ASP A 6 12.09 -1.00 -1.51
CA ASP A 6 12.43 -1.39 -0.13
C ASP A 6 12.65 -0.19 0.81
N VAL A 7 13.33 0.85 0.33
CA VAL A 7 13.56 2.09 1.09
C VAL A 7 12.25 2.81 1.31
N TRP A 8 11.41 2.91 0.27
CA TRP A 8 10.11 3.56 0.36
C TRP A 8 9.19 2.84 1.36
N VAL A 9 9.10 1.51 1.29
CA VAL A 9 8.29 0.68 2.21
C VAL A 9 8.80 0.79 3.64
N SER A 10 10.12 0.74 3.86
CA SER A 10 10.69 0.88 5.20
C SER A 10 10.38 2.25 5.82
N ALA A 11 10.45 3.32 5.03
CA ALA A 11 10.08 4.67 5.47
C ALA A 11 8.57 4.78 5.77
N LEU A 12 7.70 4.12 4.99
CA LEU A 12 6.26 4.08 5.25
C LEU A 12 5.95 3.39 6.58
N ILE A 13 6.52 2.19 6.81
CA ILE A 13 6.33 1.44 8.05
C ILE A 13 6.78 2.27 9.25
N ARG A 14 7.99 2.85 9.17
CA ARG A 14 8.51 3.69 10.25
C ARG A 14 7.60 4.88 10.54
N ARG A 15 7.03 5.51 9.51
CA ARG A 15 6.09 6.62 9.68
C ARG A 15 4.79 6.18 10.36
N ALA A 16 4.25 5.02 10.00
CA ALA A 16 3.06 4.46 10.64
C ALA A 16 3.31 4.17 12.14
N GLU A 17 4.45 3.56 12.46
CA GLU A 17 4.87 3.27 13.84
C GLU A 17 5.05 4.54 14.68
N ILE A 18 5.67 5.59 14.12
CA ILE A 18 5.80 6.89 14.80
C ILE A 18 4.42 7.49 15.12
N GLY A 19 3.43 7.26 14.25
CA GLY A 19 2.03 7.65 14.48
C GLY A 19 1.27 6.77 15.47
N GLY A 20 1.91 5.75 16.07
CA GLY A 20 1.27 4.79 16.97
C GLY A 20 0.49 3.67 16.25
N GLY A 21 0.61 3.59 14.93
CA GLY A 21 0.01 2.53 14.14
C GLY A 21 0.87 1.27 14.06
N PHE A 22 0.27 0.18 13.59
CA PHE A 22 0.97 -1.05 13.23
C PHE A 22 1.06 -1.17 11.71
N ALA A 23 2.25 -1.49 11.19
CA ALA A 23 2.46 -1.74 9.77
C ALA A 23 3.44 -2.91 9.59
N THR A 24 3.21 -3.71 8.56
CA THR A 24 4.07 -4.86 8.24
C THR A 24 4.06 -5.14 6.74
N VAL A 25 5.08 -5.87 6.27
CA VAL A 25 5.14 -6.37 4.89
C VAL A 25 4.44 -7.73 4.83
N ALA A 26 3.23 -7.78 4.27
CA ALA A 26 2.49 -9.03 4.09
C ALA A 26 3.02 -9.89 2.94
N ARG A 27 3.55 -9.26 1.88
CA ARG A 27 4.19 -9.90 0.72
C ARG A 27 5.36 -9.06 0.25
N LYS A 28 6.52 -9.70 0.02
CA LYS A 28 7.74 -9.02 -0.44
C LYS A 28 7.96 -9.28 -1.94
N GLY A 29 8.05 -8.20 -2.72
CA GLY A 29 8.40 -8.23 -4.14
C GLY A 29 9.85 -7.81 -4.41
N ASP A 30 10.13 -7.32 -5.62
CA ASP A 30 11.43 -6.79 -6.01
C ASP A 30 11.82 -5.55 -5.18
N ALA A 31 13.04 -5.53 -4.66
CA ALA A 31 13.50 -4.48 -3.75
C ALA A 31 13.74 -3.13 -4.46
N ARG A 32 14.07 -3.13 -5.76
CA ARG A 32 14.48 -1.93 -6.50
C ARG A 32 13.35 -1.32 -7.31
N ALA A 33 12.54 -2.13 -7.98
CA ALA A 33 11.54 -1.70 -8.95
C ALA A 33 10.17 -2.39 -8.78
N GLY A 34 9.91 -3.02 -7.63
CA GLY A 34 8.62 -3.65 -7.36
C GLY A 34 7.50 -2.64 -7.14
N THR A 35 6.30 -2.94 -7.66
CA THR A 35 5.08 -2.21 -7.35
C THR A 35 4.70 -2.38 -5.87
N VAL A 36 4.26 -1.30 -5.24
CA VAL A 36 3.79 -1.30 -3.86
C VAL A 36 2.26 -1.18 -3.82
N ILE A 37 1.63 -2.07 -3.06
CA ILE A 37 0.20 -2.01 -2.73
C ILE A 37 0.09 -1.89 -1.21
N VAL A 38 -0.72 -0.95 -0.74
CA VAL A 38 -0.95 -0.67 0.68
C VAL A 38 -2.40 -0.97 1.03
N LYS A 39 -2.62 -1.95 1.91
CA LYS A 39 -3.91 -2.19 2.56
C LYS A 39 -3.92 -1.46 3.89
N VAL A 40 -4.88 -0.57 4.08
CA VAL A 40 -5.09 0.18 5.33
C VAL A 40 -6.35 -0.35 5.99
N PHE A 41 -6.27 -0.66 7.29
CA PHE A 41 -7.40 -1.09 8.08
C PHE A 41 -7.69 -0.06 9.19
N ASP A 42 -8.88 0.54 9.15
CA ASP A 42 -9.39 1.40 10.21
C ASP A 42 -10.07 0.53 11.27
N THR A 43 -9.43 0.41 12.43
CA THR A 43 -9.92 -0.40 13.56
C THR A 43 -11.15 0.21 14.22
N SER A 44 -11.35 1.53 14.14
CA SER A 44 -12.49 2.22 14.75
C SER A 44 -13.77 1.96 13.98
N ASN A 45 -13.70 2.08 12.65
CA ASN A 45 -14.85 1.88 11.77
C ASN A 45 -14.96 0.45 11.19
N ARG A 46 -13.95 -0.39 11.43
CA ARG A 46 -13.83 -1.76 10.89
C ARG A 46 -13.94 -1.78 9.36
N ARG A 47 -13.28 -0.83 8.71
CA ARG A 47 -13.25 -0.68 7.25
C ARG A 47 -11.84 -0.81 6.72
N ALA A 48 -11.69 -1.40 5.55
CA ALA A 48 -10.40 -1.53 4.88
C ALA A 48 -10.38 -0.67 3.61
N ARG A 49 -9.20 -0.22 3.18
CA ARG A 49 -8.99 0.41 1.87
C ARG A 49 -7.72 -0.12 1.24
N LEU A 50 -7.71 -0.20 -0.08
CA LEU A 50 -6.55 -0.63 -0.83
C LEU A 50 -6.05 0.52 -1.70
N TYR A 51 -4.75 0.77 -1.65
CA TYR A 51 -4.09 1.76 -2.50
C TYR A 51 -3.01 1.08 -3.33
N SER A 52 -3.05 1.26 -4.64
CA SER A 52 -1.97 0.83 -5.55
C SER A 52 -1.28 2.04 -6.15
N GLU A 53 0.02 1.88 -6.42
CA GLU A 53 0.77 2.88 -7.16
C GLU A 53 0.21 3.06 -8.57
N ALA A 54 0.09 4.32 -8.97
CA ALA A 54 -0.14 4.76 -10.34
C ALA A 54 0.90 5.82 -10.69
N PHE A 55 1.14 6.04 -11.98
CA PHE A 55 2.02 7.09 -12.46
C PHE A 55 1.22 8.07 -13.29
N GLY A 56 1.29 9.35 -12.92
CA GLY A 56 0.69 10.40 -13.73
C GLY A 56 1.50 10.70 -14.99
N PRO A 57 1.01 11.61 -15.85
CA PRO A 57 1.64 11.94 -17.13
C PRO A 57 3.10 12.42 -17.00
N ASP A 58 3.44 13.05 -15.87
CA ASP A 58 4.76 13.62 -15.61
C ASP A 58 5.66 12.69 -14.78
N GLY A 59 5.23 11.43 -14.59
CA GLY A 59 5.96 10.42 -13.83
C GLY A 59 5.88 10.60 -12.32
N GLU A 60 5.01 11.47 -11.83
CA GLU A 60 4.71 11.59 -10.42
C GLU A 60 3.97 10.34 -9.91
N ARG A 61 4.34 9.86 -8.72
CA ARG A 61 3.71 8.71 -8.09
C ARG A 61 2.37 9.14 -7.51
N LEU A 62 1.30 8.58 -8.04
CA LEU A 62 -0.07 8.73 -7.58
C LEU A 62 -0.49 7.47 -6.81
N TRP A 63 -1.52 7.62 -5.97
CA TRP A 63 -2.16 6.52 -5.26
C TRP A 63 -3.62 6.45 -5.67
N MET A 64 -4.02 5.33 -6.23
CA MET A 64 -5.41 5.08 -6.62
C MET A 64 -5.98 3.91 -5.81
N GLN A 65 -7.31 3.88 -5.68
CA GLN A 65 -8.01 2.74 -5.11
C GLN A 65 -8.47 1.84 -6.26
N PRO A 66 -7.82 0.69 -6.50
CA PRO A 66 -8.15 -0.16 -7.64
C PRO A 66 -9.47 -0.94 -7.43
N VAL A 67 -9.99 -0.95 -6.19
CA VAL A 67 -11.24 -1.58 -5.81
C VAL A 67 -12.04 -0.58 -4.99
N GLU A 68 -13.25 -0.26 -5.44
CA GLU A 68 -14.20 0.58 -4.71
C GLU A 68 -14.99 -0.27 -3.71
N SER A 69 -14.31 -0.69 -2.64
CA SER A 69 -14.91 -1.49 -1.57
C SER A 69 -14.23 -1.18 -0.25
N GLU A 70 -14.98 -1.31 0.84
CA GLU A 70 -14.44 -1.23 2.19
C GLU A 70 -14.45 -2.58 2.92
N PHE A 71 -14.83 -3.66 2.23
CA PHE A 71 -14.88 -5.02 2.76
C PHE A 71 -13.55 -5.73 2.58
N GLU A 72 -12.99 -6.21 3.70
CA GLU A 72 -11.67 -6.81 3.73
C GLU A 72 -11.50 -7.98 2.75
N SER A 73 -12.51 -8.85 2.68
CA SER A 73 -12.51 -10.03 1.80
C SER A 73 -12.43 -9.68 0.31
N GLU A 74 -13.05 -8.58 -0.10
CA GLU A 74 -13.03 -8.13 -1.50
C GLU A 74 -11.66 -7.56 -1.87
N LEU A 75 -11.04 -6.82 -0.95
CA LEU A 75 -9.68 -6.31 -1.13
C LEU A 75 -8.64 -7.44 -1.17
N ASP A 76 -8.80 -8.44 -0.32
CA ASP A 76 -7.92 -9.62 -0.30
C ASP A 76 -8.05 -10.44 -1.59
N ALA A 77 -9.26 -10.56 -2.14
CA ALA A 77 -9.45 -11.21 -3.44
C ALA A 77 -8.73 -10.47 -4.59
N TYR A 78 -8.61 -9.15 -4.52
CA TYR A 78 -7.77 -8.39 -5.47
C TYR A 78 -6.29 -8.68 -5.25
N LEU A 79 -5.81 -8.64 -3.99
CA LEU A 79 -4.41 -8.91 -3.66
C LEU A 79 -3.94 -10.31 -4.07
N GLN A 80 -4.82 -11.31 -4.06
CA GLN A 80 -4.49 -12.66 -4.52
C GLN A 80 -4.24 -12.76 -6.03
N ARG A 81 -4.73 -11.81 -6.83
CA ARG A 81 -4.56 -11.78 -8.30
C ARG A 81 -3.30 -11.05 -8.76
N GLN A 82 -2.58 -10.41 -7.82
CA GLN A 82 -1.31 -9.70 -8.03
C GLN A 82 -0.12 -10.61 -7.70
#